data_AF-A0AB35VUA7-F1
#
_entry.id   AF-A0AB35VUA7-F1
#
_cell.length_a   1.000
_cell.length_b   1.000
_cell.length_c   1.000
_cell.angle_alpha   90.00
_cell.angle_beta   90.00
_cell.angle_gamma   90.00
#
_symmetry.space_group_name_H-M   'P 1'
#
loop_
_entity.id
_entity.type
_entity.pdbx_description
1 polymer ?
#
loop_
_entity_poly.entity_id
_entity_poly.type
_entity_poly.pdbx_seq_one_letter_code
_entity_poly.pdbx_strand_id
1 'polypeptide(L)'
;MIGFFIHDNHAIHLVIQLNNKAKQIFDSNGIPKNGKFRKSYLYSSFNENSGELYIQKMAALQSGNATGKEMLSQVIEKIGYSKIKTAKAELAQINKEAFDNAYKKSGNLIDAVNNTPLGKSMRDLGFKVKLAENTSGMPKVIFERKYDA
;
A
#
# COMPACT_ATOMS: atom_id res chain seq x y z
N MET A 1 -2.76 8.83 -14.02
CA MET A 1 -1.61 8.83 -14.95
C MET A 1 -0.54 7.95 -14.32
N ILE A 2 0.03 7.01 -15.06
CA ILE A 2 1.06 6.09 -14.58
C ILE A 2 2.36 6.46 -15.30
N GLY A 3 3.43 6.72 -14.55
CA GLY A 3 4.75 7.06 -15.11
C GLY A 3 5.76 5.96 -14.76
N PHE A 4 6.64 5.65 -15.71
CA PHE A 4 7.78 4.77 -15.52
C PHE A 4 9.07 5.57 -15.66
N PHE A 5 10.02 5.31 -14.77
CA PHE A 5 11.39 5.76 -14.94
C PHE A 5 12.28 4.53 -14.73
N ILE A 6 12.99 4.12 -15.78
CA ILE A 6 14.04 3.12 -15.71
C ILE A 6 15.34 3.92 -15.61
N HIS A 7 16.04 3.81 -14.48
CA HIS A 7 17.43 4.24 -14.35
C HIS A 7 18.15 3.14 -13.56
N ASP A 8 19.23 2.65 -14.17
CA ASP A 8 20.15 1.60 -13.71
C ASP A 8 19.62 0.15 -13.70
N ASN A 9 20.49 -0.74 -14.18
CA ASN A 9 20.20 -1.95 -14.97
C ASN A 9 19.25 -3.04 -14.44
N HIS A 10 18.59 -2.93 -13.29
CA HIS A 10 17.69 -4.00 -12.78
C HIS A 10 16.54 -3.52 -11.87
N ALA A 11 16.33 -2.21 -11.73
CA ALA A 11 15.29 -1.64 -10.87
C ALA A 11 14.20 -0.92 -11.68
N ILE A 12 12.95 -1.36 -11.56
CA ILE A 12 11.80 -0.71 -12.20
C ILE A 12 11.14 0.20 -11.17
N HIS A 13 11.12 1.51 -11.42
CA HIS A 13 10.34 2.45 -10.62
C HIS A 13 8.92 2.61 -11.17
N LEU A 14 7.94 2.39 -10.29
CA LEU A 14 6.52 2.39 -10.59
C LEU A 14 5.83 3.47 -9.74
N VAL A 15 5.23 4.45 -10.43
CA VAL A 15 4.43 5.50 -9.80
C VAL A 15 2.99 5.39 -10.28
N ILE A 16 2.09 5.02 -9.37
CA ILE A 16 0.64 5.03 -9.62
C ILE A 16 0.03 6.25 -8.95
N GLN A 17 -0.71 7.03 -9.75
CA GLN A 17 -1.49 8.16 -9.28
C GLN A 17 -2.93 7.99 -9.75
N LEU A 18 -3.82 7.79 -8.79
CA LEU A 18 -5.26 7.74 -9.01
C LEU A 18 -5.87 9.10 -8.66
N ASN A 19 -6.37 9.76 -9.70
CA ASN A 19 -7.22 10.94 -9.58
C ASN A 19 -8.67 10.46 -9.61
N ASN A 20 -9.19 9.99 -8.47
CA ASN A 20 -10.61 9.71 -8.38
C ASN A 20 -11.35 11.03 -8.36
N LYS A 21 -12.18 11.28 -9.40
CA LYS A 21 -13.07 12.44 -9.48
C LYS A 21 -13.76 12.59 -8.13
N ALA A 22 -13.57 13.73 -7.47
CA ALA A 22 -14.33 14.03 -6.26
C ALA A 22 -15.81 13.84 -6.61
N LYS A 23 -16.54 13.02 -5.83
CA LYS A 23 -18.01 13.09 -5.88
C LYS A 23 -18.35 14.54 -5.59
N GLN A 24 -18.97 15.24 -6.53
CA GLN A 24 -19.50 16.57 -6.29
C GLN A 24 -20.50 16.45 -5.14
N ILE A 25 -20.17 17.02 -3.98
CA ILE A 25 -21.06 17.01 -2.82
C ILE A 25 -21.88 18.29 -2.91
N PHE A 26 -23.20 18.17 -2.91
CA PHE A 26 -24.09 19.32 -2.87
C PHE A 26 -24.49 19.61 -1.43
N ASP A 27 -24.68 20.88 -1.08
CA ASP A 27 -25.37 21.23 0.15
C ASP A 27 -26.89 20.99 0.03
N SER A 28 -27.63 21.29 1.10
CA SER A 28 -29.09 21.15 1.14
C SER A 28 -29.83 21.99 0.10
N ASN A 29 -29.16 22.97 -0.51
CA ASN A 29 -29.72 23.88 -1.52
C ASN A 29 -29.27 23.50 -2.93
N GLY A 30 -28.60 22.35 -3.11
CA GLY A 30 -28.09 21.93 -4.42
C GLY A 30 -26.87 22.73 -4.87
N ILE A 31 -26.23 23.50 -3.99
CA ILE A 31 -25.00 24.24 -4.31
C ILE A 31 -23.82 23.29 -4.15
N PRO A 32 -22.93 23.18 -5.15
CA PRO A 32 -21.77 22.33 -5.02
C PRO A 32 -20.82 22.84 -3.92
N LYS A 33 -20.61 22.05 -2.87
CA LYS A 33 -19.51 22.27 -1.93
C LYS A 33 -18.20 21.98 -2.66
N ASN A 34 -17.25 22.92 -2.56
CA ASN A 34 -15.94 22.79 -3.18
C ASN A 34 -15.24 21.50 -2.71
N GLY A 35 -15.27 20.47 -3.55
CA GLY A 35 -14.63 19.20 -3.28
C GLY A 35 -13.12 19.38 -3.35
N LYS A 36 -12.42 19.36 -2.21
CA LYS A 36 -10.95 19.34 -2.20
C LYS A 36 -10.48 18.06 -2.88
N PHE A 37 -9.93 18.16 -4.09
CA PHE A 37 -9.27 17.04 -4.76
C PHE A 37 -8.15 16.51 -3.88
N ARG A 38 -8.32 15.29 -3.35
CA ARG A 38 -7.25 14.58 -2.66
C ARG A 38 -6.71 13.49 -3.58
N LYS A 39 -5.47 13.65 -4.01
CA LYS A 39 -4.79 12.73 -4.92
C LYS A 39 -4.25 11.53 -4.14
N SER A 40 -4.69 10.32 -4.51
CA SER A 40 -4.09 9.11 -3.97
C SER A 40 -2.86 8.75 -4.78
N TYR A 41 -1.82 8.25 -4.11
CA TYR A 41 -0.56 7.90 -4.75
C TYR A 41 0.06 6.64 -4.15
N LEU A 42 0.82 5.93 -4.98
CA LEU A 42 1.69 4.82 -4.61
C LEU A 42 3.00 4.97 -5.37
N TYR A 43 4.11 5.06 -4.61
CA TYR A 43 5.48 5.03 -5.10
C TYR A 43 6.07 3.70 -4.73
N SER A 44 6.59 2.99 -5.73
CA SER A 44 7.18 1.68 -5.54
C SER A 44 8.36 1.46 -6.48
N SER A 45 9.24 0.54 -6.09
CA SER A 45 10.32 0.05 -6.94
C SER A 45 10.35 -1.46 -6.90
N PHE A 46 10.64 -2.10 -8.02
CA PHE A 46 10.76 -3.55 -8.12
C PHE A 46 12.17 -3.92 -8.56
N ASN A 47 12.80 -4.84 -7.83
CA ASN A 47 14.09 -5.42 -8.19
C ASN A 47 13.85 -6.77 -8.89
N GLU A 48 14.16 -6.84 -10.18
CA GLU A 48 13.88 -8.02 -10.99
C GLU A 48 14.72 -9.23 -10.59
N ASN A 49 15.96 -9.01 -10.13
CA ASN A 49 16.88 -10.09 -9.76
C ASN A 49 16.44 -10.80 -8.47
N SER A 50 16.04 -10.02 -7.47
CA SER A 50 15.58 -10.58 -6.19
C SER A 50 14.09 -10.92 -6.17
N GLY A 51 13.28 -10.34 -7.06
CA GLY A 51 11.83 -10.44 -7.03
C GLY A 51 11.22 -9.62 -5.89
N GLU A 52 11.90 -8.56 -5.44
CA GLU A 52 11.48 -7.73 -4.31
C GLU A 52 10.74 -6.48 -4.78
N LEU A 53 9.51 -6.31 -4.32
CA LEU A 53 8.74 -5.07 -4.44
C LEU A 53 8.94 -4.20 -3.20
N TYR A 54 9.43 -2.98 -3.36
CA TYR A 54 9.50 -2.01 -2.27
C TYR A 54 8.40 -0.96 -2.41
N ILE A 55 7.51 -0.89 -1.41
CA ILE A 55 6.46 0.12 -1.27
C ILE A 55 7.07 1.31 -0.51
N GLN A 56 7.57 2.28 -1.26
CA GLN A 56 8.30 3.44 -0.72
C GLN A 56 7.35 4.41 -0.01
N LYS A 57 6.21 4.72 -0.65
CA LYS A 57 5.25 5.69 -0.12
C LYS A 57 3.87 5.42 -0.66
N MET A 58 2.87 5.39 0.21
CA MET A 58 1.47 5.21 -0.19
C MET A 58 0.56 6.15 0.59
N ALA A 59 -0.39 6.78 -0.10
CA ALA A 59 -1.49 7.49 0.54
C ALA A 59 -2.79 7.27 -0.26
N ALA A 60 -3.79 6.69 0.42
CA ALA A 60 -5.16 6.56 -0.09
C ALA A 60 -6.02 7.60 0.62
N LEU A 61 -6.15 8.79 0.02
CA LEU A 61 -6.70 9.97 0.69
C LEU A 61 -8.22 10.13 0.56
N GLN A 62 -8.90 9.17 -0.06
CA GLN A 62 -10.36 9.07 -0.10
C GLN A 62 -10.82 7.87 0.72
N SER A 63 -11.73 8.10 1.68
CA SER A 63 -12.34 7.05 2.49
C SER A 63 -13.37 6.26 1.69
N GLY A 64 -13.45 4.94 1.89
CA GLY A 64 -14.57 4.10 1.46
C GLY A 64 -14.41 3.27 0.18
N ASN A 65 -13.36 3.45 -0.61
CA ASN A 65 -13.26 2.80 -1.94
C ASN A 65 -12.14 1.76 -2.09
N ALA A 66 -11.56 1.25 -1.00
CA ALA A 66 -10.41 0.33 -1.05
C ALA A 66 -9.26 0.80 -1.97
N THR A 67 -9.12 2.13 -2.17
CA THR A 67 -8.22 2.73 -3.17
C THR A 67 -6.76 2.32 -2.97
N GLY A 68 -6.33 2.09 -1.72
CA GLY A 68 -4.99 1.57 -1.44
C GLY A 68 -4.78 0.16 -2.01
N LYS A 69 -5.76 -0.73 -1.84
CA LYS A 69 -5.73 -2.10 -2.40
C LYS A 69 -5.72 -2.07 -3.92
N GLU A 70 -6.52 -1.21 -4.53
CA GLU A 70 -6.57 -1.06 -5.99
C GLU A 70 -5.22 -0.62 -6.57
N MET A 71 -4.57 0.39 -5.97
CA MET A 71 -3.23 0.82 -6.40
C MET A 71 -2.21 -0.31 -6.26
N LEU A 72 -2.26 -1.08 -5.17
CA LEU A 72 -1.36 -2.23 -4.97
C LEU A 72 -1.63 -3.32 -6.02
N SER A 73 -2.89 -3.64 -6.31
CA SER A 73 -3.28 -4.62 -7.35
C SER A 73 -2.71 -4.22 -8.70
N GLN A 74 -2.87 -2.95 -9.10
CA GLN A 74 -2.34 -2.46 -10.38
C GLN A 74 -0.81 -2.55 -10.46
N VAL A 75 -0.08 -2.29 -9.36
CA VAL A 75 1.38 -2.49 -9.33
C VAL A 75 1.74 -3.97 -9.48
N ILE A 76 1.06 -4.85 -8.73
CA ILE A 76 1.31 -6.30 -8.73
C ILE A 76 1.00 -6.91 -10.09
N GLU A 77 -0.14 -6.58 -10.69
CA GLU A 77 -0.54 -7.01 -12.03
C GLU A 77 0.47 -6.60 -13.08
N LYS A 78 0.96 -5.36 -12.99
CA LYS A 78 1.91 -4.81 -13.96
C LYS A 78 3.30 -5.45 -13.89
N ILE A 79 3.78 -5.77 -12.68
CA ILE A 79 5.02 -6.53 -12.50
C ILE A 79 4.81 -7.99 -12.91
N GLY A 80 3.63 -8.53 -12.58
CA GLY A 80 3.31 -9.94 -12.63
C GLY A 80 3.45 -10.56 -11.24
N TYR A 81 2.35 -11.05 -10.68
CA TYR A 81 2.30 -11.69 -9.36
C TYR A 81 3.32 -12.81 -9.19
N SER A 82 3.58 -13.58 -10.26
CA SER A 82 4.55 -14.67 -10.27
C SER A 82 5.99 -14.21 -10.04
N LYS A 83 6.33 -12.97 -10.38
CA LYS A 83 7.68 -12.38 -10.26
C LYS A 83 7.95 -11.79 -8.88
N ILE A 84 6.91 -11.45 -8.12
CA ILE A 84 7.05 -10.89 -6.77
C ILE A 84 7.18 -12.01 -5.77
N LYS A 85 8.37 -12.14 -5.17
CA LYS A 85 8.65 -13.08 -4.08
C LYS A 85 8.34 -12.46 -2.73
N THR A 86 8.78 -11.21 -2.55
CA THR A 86 8.62 -10.44 -1.32
C THR A 86 8.16 -9.02 -1.62
N ALA A 87 7.44 -8.42 -0.68
CA ALA A 87 7.11 -7.01 -0.69
C ALA A 87 7.53 -6.36 0.63
N LYS A 88 8.33 -5.30 0.58
CA LYS A 88 8.79 -4.54 1.74
C LYS A 88 8.04 -3.22 1.84
N ALA A 89 7.72 -2.79 3.05
CA ALA A 89 7.09 -1.49 3.30
C ALA A 89 7.47 -0.92 4.67
N GLU A 90 7.42 0.41 4.77
CA GLU A 90 7.36 1.13 6.04
C GLU A 90 5.90 1.52 6.32
N LEU A 91 5.42 1.23 7.53
CA LEU A 91 4.07 1.55 7.95
C LEU A 91 3.95 3.05 8.23
N ALA A 92 3.60 3.82 7.20
CA ALA A 92 3.31 5.25 7.33
C ALA A 92 2.20 5.53 8.36
N GLN A 93 2.09 6.79 8.81
CA GLN A 93 1.30 7.25 9.95
C GLN A 93 -0.04 6.51 10.20
N ILE A 94 -0.92 6.43 9.19
CA ILE A 94 -2.23 5.76 9.34
C ILE A 94 -2.07 4.26 9.67
N ASN A 95 -1.12 3.58 9.02
CA ASN A 95 -0.81 2.19 9.32
C ASN A 95 -0.11 2.06 10.67
N LYS A 96 0.76 3.01 11.04
CA LYS A 96 1.41 3.03 12.36
C LYS A 96 0.39 3.13 13.49
N GLU A 97 -0.57 4.04 13.40
CA GLU A 97 -1.62 4.19 14.41
C GLU A 97 -2.47 2.92 14.55
N ALA A 98 -2.85 2.30 13.42
CA ALA A 98 -3.55 1.02 13.44
C ALA A 98 -2.70 -0.12 14.01
N PHE A 99 -1.41 -0.15 13.68
CA PHE A 99 -0.43 -1.11 14.19
C PHE A 99 -0.27 -0.98 15.70
N ASP A 100 -0.01 0.23 16.21
CA ASP A 100 0.20 0.48 17.63
C ASP A 100 -1.04 0.09 18.45
N ASN A 101 -2.23 0.39 17.95
CA ASN A 101 -3.49 0.01 18.60
C ASN A 101 -3.72 -1.50 18.63
N ALA A 102 -3.36 -2.21 17.56
CA ALA A 102 -3.47 -3.67 17.50
C ALA A 102 -2.37 -4.36 18.32
N TYR A 103 -1.16 -3.81 18.32
CA TYR A 103 -0.03 -4.31 19.10
C TYR A 103 -0.29 -4.17 20.60
N LYS A 104 -0.81 -3.03 21.06
CA LYS A 104 -1.22 -2.83 22.46
C LYS A 104 -2.25 -3.87 22.95
N LYS A 105 -3.06 -4.41 22.05
CA LYS A 105 -4.10 -5.41 22.38
C LYS A 105 -3.59 -6.85 22.35
N SER A 106 -2.70 -7.17 21.42
CA SER A 106 -2.28 -8.56 21.13
C SER A 106 -0.87 -8.90 21.62
N GLY A 107 0.01 -7.91 21.77
CA GLY A 107 1.45 -8.11 22.00
C GLY A 107 2.19 -8.75 20.82
N ASN A 108 1.52 -9.01 19.68
CA ASN A 108 2.07 -9.74 18.55
C ASN A 108 2.25 -8.81 17.34
N LEU A 109 3.49 -8.72 16.83
CA LEU A 109 3.85 -7.84 15.71
C LEU A 109 3.16 -8.25 14.41
N ILE A 110 3.06 -9.55 14.13
CA ILE A 110 2.43 -10.08 12.91
C ILE A 110 0.93 -9.78 12.93
N ASP A 111 0.27 -10.00 14.06
CA ASP A 111 -1.14 -9.68 14.22
C ASP A 111 -1.41 -8.18 14.14
N ALA A 112 -0.51 -7.38 14.70
CA ALA A 112 -0.58 -5.92 14.60
C ALA A 112 -0.49 -5.45 13.15
N VAL A 113 0.46 -5.97 12.36
CA VAL A 113 0.55 -5.70 10.91
C VAL A 113 -0.72 -6.13 10.19
N ASN A 114 -1.21 -7.35 10.44
CA ASN A 114 -2.41 -7.90 9.79
C ASN A 114 -3.68 -7.07 10.05
N ASN A 115 -3.71 -6.29 11.12
CA ASN A 115 -4.82 -5.40 11.44
C ASN A 115 -4.74 -4.02 10.77
N THR A 116 -3.59 -3.66 10.18
CA THR A 116 -3.43 -2.40 9.44
C THR A 116 -4.14 -2.44 8.07
N PRO A 117 -4.53 -1.27 7.52
CA PRO A 117 -5.05 -1.19 6.15
C PRO A 117 -4.11 -1.80 5.10
N LEU A 118 -2.80 -1.58 5.21
CA LEU A 118 -1.81 -2.18 4.31
C LEU A 118 -1.77 -3.71 4.47
N GLY A 119 -1.68 -4.21 5.70
CA GLY A 119 -1.64 -5.65 5.98
C GLY A 119 -2.89 -6.38 5.47
N LYS A 120 -4.07 -5.80 5.68
CA LYS A 120 -5.33 -6.32 5.11
C LYS A 120 -5.28 -6.37 3.58
N SER A 121 -4.83 -5.28 2.95
CA SER A 121 -4.72 -5.21 1.49
C SER A 121 -3.76 -6.26 0.93
N MET A 122 -2.58 -6.41 1.53
CA MET A 122 -1.59 -7.40 1.10
C MET A 122 -2.11 -8.83 1.30
N ARG A 123 -2.84 -9.09 2.40
CA ARG A 123 -3.45 -10.39 2.66
C ARG A 123 -4.52 -10.77 1.64
N ASP A 124 -5.40 -9.81 1.30
CA ASP A 124 -6.41 -9.96 0.26
C ASP A 124 -5.77 -10.23 -1.12
N LEU A 125 -4.59 -9.65 -1.36
CA LEU A 125 -3.81 -9.81 -2.59
C LEU A 125 -2.91 -11.07 -2.57
N GLY A 126 -3.14 -12.00 -1.65
CA GLY A 126 -2.42 -13.28 -1.63
C GLY A 126 -1.02 -13.24 -1.02
N PHE A 127 -0.71 -12.26 -0.19
CA PHE A 127 0.53 -12.21 0.59
C PHE A 127 0.28 -12.53 2.06
N LYS A 128 1.34 -12.89 2.79
CA LYS A 128 1.34 -13.04 4.24
C LYS A 128 2.53 -12.29 4.83
N VAL A 129 2.43 -11.90 6.09
CA VAL A 129 3.54 -11.25 6.79
C VAL A 129 4.62 -12.29 7.04
N LYS A 130 5.84 -12.03 6.57
CA LYS A 130 7.03 -12.84 6.81
C LYS A 130 7.78 -12.34 8.04
N LEU A 131 7.95 -11.02 8.12
CA LEU A 131 8.70 -10.35 9.18
C LEU A 131 8.07 -9.00 9.46
N ALA A 132 8.04 -8.61 10.74
CA ALA A 132 7.63 -7.29 11.19
C ALA A 132 8.61 -6.82 12.26
N GLU A 133 9.04 -5.56 12.17
CA GLU A 133 9.96 -4.93 13.09
C GLU A 133 9.32 -3.67 13.66
N ASN A 134 9.23 -3.60 14.99
CA ASN A 134 8.83 -2.38 15.67
C ASN A 134 10.07 -1.50 15.89
N THR A 135 10.26 -0.52 15.01
CA THR A 135 11.40 0.41 15.11
C THR A 135 11.00 1.64 15.92
N SER A 136 11.97 2.43 16.40
CA SER A 136 11.70 3.71 17.07
C SER A 136 10.98 4.73 16.17
N GLY A 137 11.02 4.53 14.84
CA GLY A 137 10.31 5.33 13.85
C GLY A 137 9.05 4.65 13.33
N MET A 138 8.99 4.43 12.02
CA MET A 138 7.89 3.70 11.37
C MET A 138 8.16 2.20 11.43
N PRO A 139 7.19 1.37 11.87
CA PRO A 139 7.35 -0.08 11.83
C PRO A 139 7.65 -0.55 10.41
N LYS A 140 8.56 -1.52 10.28
CA LYS A 140 8.95 -2.10 9.00
C LYS A 140 8.30 -3.47 8.84
N VAL A 141 7.93 -3.81 7.62
CA VAL A 141 7.28 -5.08 7.32
C VAL A 141 7.80 -5.67 6.02
N ILE A 142 7.97 -6.99 6.03
CA ILE A 142 8.19 -7.81 4.85
C ILE A 142 7.00 -8.76 4.71
N PHE A 143 6.35 -8.69 3.56
CA PHE A 143 5.36 -9.65 3.12
C PHE A 143 6.02 -10.66 2.18
N GLU A 144 5.58 -11.90 2.21
CA GLU A 144 5.92 -12.91 1.22
C GLU A 144 4.67 -13.47 0.56
N ARG A 145 4.82 -13.86 -0.70
CA ARG A 145 3.73 -14.49 -1.46
C ARG A 145 3.27 -15.76 -0.73
N LYS A 146 1.96 -15.98 -0.64
CA LYS A 146 1.45 -17.30 -0.26
C LYS A 146 1.75 -18.24 -1.43
N TYR A 147 2.48 -19.31 -1.19
CA TYR A 147 2.55 -20.39 -2.17
C TYR A 147 1.22 -21.11 -2.11
N ASP A 148 0.55 -21.24 -3.25
CA ASP A 148 -0.49 -22.26 -3.41
C ASP A 148 0.24 -23.61 -3.27
N ALA A 149 -0.14 -24.37 -2.24
CA ALA A 149 0.36 -25.73 -2.01
C ALA A 149 -0.23 -26.68 -3.06
#